data_AF-A0A958B0C6-F1
#
_entry.id   AF-A0A958B0C6-F1
#
_cell.length_a   1.000
_cell.length_b   1.000
_cell.length_c   1.000
_cell.angle_alpha   90.00
_cell.angle_beta   90.00
_cell.angle_gamma   90.00
#
_symmetry.space_group_name_H-M   'P 1'
#
loop_
_entity.id
_entity.type
_entity.pdbx_description
1 polymer ?
#
loop_
_entity_poly.entity_id
_entity_poly.type
_entity_poly.pdbx_seq_one_letter_code
_entity_poly.pdbx_strand_id
1 'polypeptide(L)'
;MNSDLAGRSGLVKNVDVFFYNDGNVAGTVAALEALGAKVNQVYAAQPDKAFYIANMEMNASAFDAVSLLNEVLWFGYAHPEPVLDDEMATQTVAGNHPGGVPALGYYTHLANLGFDGTGVRWATIDTGVDYDHPDLNGHIAGGYSFPGACNTNPGEDCAGGGHGTHVTGIIGGTGQGDGVGANTDPNGYLYGVGIAPGYEIFAMNSLSAPAWPPAGGWQEHSKQAVLGGAIGGNN
;
A
#
# COMPACT_ATOMS: atom_id res chain seq x y z
N MET A 1 3.69 -18.94 9.68
CA MET A 1 4.17 -17.96 10.69
C MET A 1 5.03 -16.93 9.99
N ASN A 2 4.77 -15.63 10.18
CA ASN A 2 5.64 -14.58 9.64
C ASN A 2 6.90 -14.35 10.51
N SER A 3 7.87 -13.61 9.98
CA SER A 3 9.14 -13.29 10.68
C SER A 3 8.95 -12.44 11.93
N ASP A 4 7.92 -11.60 11.99
CA ASP A 4 7.71 -10.68 13.11
C ASP A 4 7.26 -11.38 14.39
N LEU A 5 6.76 -12.62 14.28
CA LEU A 5 6.53 -13.48 15.44
C LEU A 5 7.80 -14.19 15.91
N ALA A 6 8.81 -14.33 15.05
CA ALA A 6 10.04 -15.02 15.39
C ALA A 6 10.78 -14.29 16.52
N GLY A 7 11.22 -15.04 17.53
CA GLY A 7 11.95 -14.51 18.68
C GLY A 7 11.08 -13.83 19.76
N ARG A 8 9.76 -13.70 19.55
CA ARG A 8 8.84 -13.25 20.61
C ARG A 8 8.71 -14.33 21.68
N SER A 9 8.48 -13.90 22.92
CA SER A 9 8.34 -14.79 24.08
C SER A 9 7.19 -14.32 24.99
N GLY A 10 6.64 -15.24 25.79
CA GLY A 10 5.54 -14.93 26.70
C GLY A 10 4.24 -14.61 25.96
N LEU A 11 3.37 -13.81 26.59
CA LEU A 11 2.09 -13.43 26.00
C LEU A 11 2.31 -12.42 24.85
N VAL A 12 1.95 -12.83 23.64
CA VAL A 12 1.97 -11.98 22.45
C VAL A 12 0.54 -11.55 22.14
N LYS A 13 0.37 -10.24 21.98
CA LYS A 13 -0.90 -9.63 21.55
C LYS A 13 -0.88 -9.41 20.04
N ASN A 14 -2.05 -9.27 19.43
CA ASN A 14 -2.23 -9.00 18.01
C ASN A 14 -1.59 -10.07 17.12
N VAL A 15 -1.93 -11.32 17.37
CA VAL A 15 -1.63 -12.42 16.45
C VAL A 15 -2.82 -12.55 15.52
N ASP A 16 -2.60 -12.42 14.22
CA ASP A 16 -3.64 -12.65 13.20
C ASP A 16 -3.46 -14.04 12.60
N VAL A 17 -4.56 -14.80 12.51
CA VAL A 17 -4.56 -16.17 11.97
C VAL A 17 -5.48 -16.20 10.77
N PHE A 18 -4.92 -16.48 9.61
CA PHE A 18 -5.63 -16.71 8.37
C PHE A 18 -5.89 -18.21 8.18
N PHE A 19 -7.16 -18.59 8.08
CA PHE A 19 -7.56 -20.00 7.98
C PHE A 19 -8.71 -20.21 6.98
N TYR A 20 -8.79 -21.40 6.41
CA TYR A 20 -9.87 -21.75 5.48
C TYR A 20 -11.10 -22.28 6.22
N ASN A 21 -12.27 -22.03 5.63
CA ASN A 21 -13.55 -22.49 6.15
C ASN A 21 -13.88 -23.87 5.59
N ASP A 22 -13.69 -24.90 6.41
CA ASP A 22 -14.05 -26.30 6.12
C ASP A 22 -15.55 -26.60 6.35
N GLY A 23 -16.35 -25.58 6.69
CA GLY A 23 -17.73 -25.70 7.14
C GLY A 23 -17.89 -25.58 8.67
N ASN A 24 -16.79 -25.49 9.44
CA ASN A 24 -16.80 -25.42 10.89
C ASN A 24 -15.82 -24.37 11.47
N VAL A 25 -16.06 -23.09 11.13
CA VAL A 25 -15.31 -21.94 11.68
C VAL A 25 -15.25 -21.96 13.21
N ALA A 26 -16.36 -22.27 13.88
CA ALA A 26 -16.41 -22.32 15.34
C ALA A 26 -15.48 -23.40 15.93
N GLY A 27 -15.33 -24.53 15.23
CA GLY A 27 -14.37 -25.58 15.58
C GLY A 27 -12.92 -25.12 15.48
N THR A 28 -12.57 -24.38 14.42
CA THR A 28 -11.21 -23.82 14.28
C THR A 28 -10.90 -22.82 15.41
N VAL A 29 -11.86 -21.95 15.74
CA VAL A 29 -11.74 -21.00 16.86
C VAL A 29 -11.57 -21.74 18.19
N ALA A 30 -12.39 -22.76 18.45
CA ALA A 30 -12.28 -23.57 19.67
C ALA A 30 -10.93 -24.31 19.76
N ALA A 31 -10.36 -24.74 18.62
CA ALA A 31 -9.02 -25.34 18.59
C ALA A 31 -7.93 -24.33 18.97
N LEU A 32 -8.01 -23.09 18.46
CA LEU A 32 -7.11 -22.01 18.87
C LEU A 32 -7.23 -21.70 20.37
N GLU A 33 -8.45 -21.62 20.90
CA GLU A 33 -8.71 -21.40 22.33
C GLU A 33 -8.19 -22.54 23.21
N ALA A 34 -8.31 -23.79 22.75
CA ALA A 34 -7.76 -24.96 23.43
C ALA A 34 -6.23 -24.94 23.51
N LEU A 35 -5.56 -24.25 22.56
CA LEU A 35 -4.11 -23.98 22.61
C LEU A 35 -3.75 -22.78 23.51
N GLY A 36 -4.73 -22.20 24.20
CA GLY A 36 -4.53 -21.07 25.12
C GLY A 36 -4.60 -19.71 24.46
N ALA A 37 -5.13 -19.61 23.23
CA ALA A 37 -5.43 -18.32 22.62
C ALA A 37 -6.66 -17.69 23.27
N LYS A 38 -6.61 -16.37 23.44
CA LYS A 38 -7.76 -15.52 23.66
C LYS A 38 -8.13 -14.89 22.33
N VAL A 39 -9.14 -15.42 21.66
CA VAL A 39 -9.62 -14.91 20.38
C VAL A 39 -10.49 -13.67 20.63
N ASN A 40 -10.04 -12.52 20.12
CA ASN A 40 -10.73 -11.25 20.32
C ASN A 40 -11.76 -10.98 19.21
N GLN A 41 -11.45 -11.38 17.98
CA GLN A 41 -12.24 -11.11 16.79
C GLN A 41 -12.09 -12.23 15.76
N VAL A 42 -13.16 -12.49 15.01
CA VAL A 42 -13.17 -13.42 13.88
C VAL A 42 -14.03 -12.83 12.77
N TYR A 43 -13.47 -12.69 11.57
CA TYR A 43 -14.16 -12.12 10.41
C TYR A 43 -13.88 -12.92 9.15
N ALA A 44 -14.87 -12.95 8.24
CA ALA A 44 -14.64 -13.49 6.90
C ALA A 44 -13.67 -12.58 6.16
N ALA A 45 -12.63 -13.17 5.57
CA ALA A 45 -11.60 -12.44 4.82
C ALA A 45 -12.03 -12.10 3.39
N GLN A 46 -13.11 -12.71 2.91
CA GLN A 46 -13.64 -12.51 1.56
C GLN A 46 -15.17 -12.73 1.50
N PRO A 47 -15.87 -12.19 0.47
CA PRO A 47 -17.32 -12.23 0.39
C PRO A 47 -17.94 -13.63 0.37
N ASP A 48 -17.25 -14.61 -0.23
CA ASP A 48 -17.72 -16.00 -0.31
C ASP A 48 -17.53 -16.78 1.00
N LYS A 49 -16.86 -16.17 1.99
CA LYS A 49 -16.55 -16.76 3.30
C LYS A 49 -15.75 -18.06 3.22
N ALA A 50 -14.97 -18.27 2.16
CA ALA A 50 -14.08 -19.43 2.09
C ALA A 50 -12.83 -19.28 2.98
N PHE A 51 -12.46 -18.05 3.37
CA PHE A 51 -11.39 -17.79 4.33
C PHE A 51 -11.82 -16.85 5.44
N TYR A 52 -11.17 -16.96 6.59
CA TYR A 52 -11.40 -16.16 7.78
C TYR A 52 -10.08 -15.68 8.38
N ILE A 53 -10.15 -14.56 9.09
CA ILE A 53 -9.08 -14.04 9.94
C ILE A 53 -9.56 -14.03 11.39
N ALA A 54 -8.76 -14.59 12.29
CA ALA A 54 -8.94 -14.44 13.74
C ALA A 54 -7.82 -13.56 14.33
N ASN A 55 -8.18 -12.48 15.03
CA ASN A 55 -7.24 -11.69 15.80
C ASN A 55 -7.27 -12.14 17.26
N MET A 56 -6.11 -12.49 17.81
CA MET A 56 -6.00 -13.13 19.11
C MET A 56 -4.77 -12.69 19.90
N GLU A 57 -4.76 -13.05 21.18
CA GLU A 57 -3.61 -12.97 22.07
C GLU A 57 -3.27 -14.38 22.54
N MET A 58 -2.00 -14.79 22.53
CA MET A 58 -1.60 -16.13 22.99
C MET A 58 -0.14 -16.17 23.45
N ASN A 59 0.24 -17.21 24.18
CA ASN A 59 1.64 -17.42 24.53
C ASN A 59 2.43 -17.90 23.31
N ALA A 60 3.60 -17.29 23.05
CA ALA A 60 4.49 -17.66 21.95
C ALA A 60 4.88 -19.15 21.96
N SER A 61 4.87 -19.80 23.13
CA SER A 61 5.14 -21.24 23.26
C SER A 61 4.14 -22.14 22.52
N ALA A 62 2.99 -21.61 22.09
CA ALA A 62 1.96 -22.36 21.39
C ALA A 62 1.91 -22.08 19.86
N PHE A 63 2.82 -21.24 19.32
CA PHE A 63 2.86 -20.95 17.88
C PHE A 63 3.11 -22.18 17.01
N ASP A 64 4.00 -23.08 17.44
CA ASP A 64 4.23 -24.35 16.72
C ASP A 64 2.95 -25.18 16.62
N ALA A 65 2.18 -25.26 17.71
CA ALA A 65 0.92 -26.00 17.72
C ALA A 65 -0.14 -25.36 16.81
N VAL A 66 -0.20 -24.03 16.72
CA VAL A 66 -1.09 -23.33 15.78
C VAL A 66 -0.72 -23.65 14.34
N SER A 67 0.56 -23.72 14.01
CA SER A 67 1.03 -24.06 12.65
C SER A 67 0.65 -25.47 12.18
N LEU A 68 0.26 -26.35 13.12
CA LEU A 68 -0.13 -27.73 12.85
C LEU A 68 -1.65 -27.92 12.72
N LEU A 69 -2.45 -26.86 12.93
CA LEU A 69 -3.88 -26.90 12.64
C LEU A 69 -4.08 -26.91 11.13
N ASN A 70 -4.80 -27.92 10.62
CA ASN A 70 -4.95 -28.13 9.19
C ASN A 70 -5.61 -26.93 8.49
N GLU A 71 -6.53 -26.26 9.20
CA GLU A 71 -7.29 -25.13 8.70
C GLU A 71 -6.44 -23.86 8.57
N VAL A 72 -5.38 -23.74 9.38
CA VAL A 72 -4.52 -22.55 9.45
C VAL A 72 -3.58 -22.53 8.24
N LEU A 73 -3.77 -21.53 7.38
CA LEU A 73 -2.94 -21.31 6.20
C LEU A 73 -1.72 -20.45 6.55
N TRP A 74 -1.93 -19.43 7.37
CA TRP A 74 -0.89 -18.50 7.78
C TRP A 74 -1.27 -17.81 9.09
N PHE A 75 -0.27 -17.33 9.83
CA PHE A 75 -0.48 -16.44 10.97
C PHE A 75 0.74 -15.54 11.17
N GLY A 76 0.53 -14.34 11.69
CA GLY A 76 1.54 -13.32 11.84
C GLY A 76 1.35 -12.43 13.06
N TYR A 77 2.26 -11.48 13.21
CA TYR A 77 2.10 -10.37 14.14
C TYR A 77 1.45 -9.22 13.39
N ALA A 78 0.22 -8.87 13.78
CA ALA A 78 -0.44 -7.66 13.31
C ALA A 78 0.03 -6.47 14.15
N HIS A 79 0.74 -5.52 13.55
CA HIS A 79 1.16 -4.33 14.28
C HIS A 79 -0.07 -3.55 14.78
N PRO A 80 -0.11 -3.09 16.05
CA PRO A 80 -1.26 -2.36 16.61
C PRO A 80 -1.51 -0.99 15.95
N GLU A 81 -0.54 -0.51 15.18
CA GLU A 81 -0.54 0.79 14.52
C GLU A 81 -0.13 0.61 13.05
N PRO A 82 -0.55 1.50 12.14
CA PRO A 82 -0.06 1.48 10.77
C PRO A 82 1.48 1.56 10.73
N VAL A 83 2.08 0.68 9.93
CA VAL A 83 3.52 0.66 9.66
C VAL A 83 3.74 0.92 8.17
N LEU A 84 4.99 1.20 7.79
CA LEU A 84 5.36 1.32 6.39
C LEU A 84 5.14 -0.02 5.68
N ASP A 85 4.51 0.03 4.52
CA ASP A 85 4.36 -1.10 3.63
C ASP A 85 5.46 -1.04 2.57
N ASP A 86 6.04 -2.18 2.25
CA ASP A 86 7.16 -2.32 1.31
C ASP A 86 6.67 -2.70 -0.10
N GLU A 87 7.60 -2.95 -1.02
CA GLU A 87 7.28 -3.25 -2.40
C GLU A 87 6.63 -4.64 -2.62
N MET A 88 6.40 -5.47 -1.60
CA MET A 88 5.81 -6.81 -1.79
C MET A 88 4.46 -6.77 -2.52
N ALA A 89 3.61 -5.79 -2.22
CA ALA A 89 2.35 -5.60 -2.93
C ALA A 89 2.59 -5.28 -4.42
N THR A 90 3.55 -4.39 -4.68
CA THR A 90 3.97 -3.98 -6.03
C THR A 90 4.57 -5.16 -6.81
N GLN A 91 5.40 -5.99 -6.17
CA GLN A 91 5.91 -7.26 -6.74
C GLN A 91 4.78 -8.21 -7.10
N THR A 92 3.78 -8.34 -6.22
CA THR A 92 2.60 -9.19 -6.46
C THR A 92 1.81 -8.72 -7.67
N VAL A 93 1.51 -7.42 -7.74
CA VAL A 93 0.78 -6.79 -8.85
C VAL A 93 1.53 -6.95 -10.18
N ALA A 94 2.84 -6.80 -10.18
CA ALA A 94 3.67 -6.98 -11.37
C ALA A 94 3.93 -8.46 -11.74
N GLY A 95 3.42 -9.42 -10.95
CA GLY A 95 3.60 -10.85 -11.20
C GLY A 95 4.97 -11.41 -10.81
N ASN A 96 5.78 -10.67 -10.04
CA ASN A 96 7.09 -11.14 -9.56
C ASN A 96 6.96 -11.92 -8.25
N HIS A 97 6.27 -13.06 -8.31
CA HIS A 97 6.03 -13.90 -7.14
C HIS A 97 6.19 -15.41 -7.44
N PRO A 98 7.39 -15.87 -7.86
CA PRO A 98 7.62 -17.26 -8.21
C PRO A 98 7.27 -18.19 -7.04
N GLY A 99 6.44 -19.20 -7.30
CA GLY A 99 5.96 -20.10 -6.24
C GLY A 99 4.96 -19.46 -5.28
N GLY A 100 4.38 -18.31 -5.62
CA GLY A 100 3.38 -17.61 -4.81
C GLY A 100 3.98 -16.69 -3.73
N VAL A 101 5.30 -16.47 -3.75
CA VAL A 101 6.01 -15.61 -2.79
C VAL A 101 6.66 -14.48 -3.57
N PRO A 102 6.42 -13.19 -3.22
CA PRO A 102 7.12 -12.06 -3.81
C PRO A 102 8.64 -12.28 -3.83
N ALA A 103 9.29 -11.87 -4.92
CA ALA A 103 10.75 -11.92 -5.05
C ALA A 103 11.32 -10.50 -5.09
N LEU A 104 12.56 -10.34 -4.63
CA LEU A 104 13.30 -9.07 -4.72
C LEU A 104 13.62 -8.70 -6.17
N GLY A 105 13.94 -7.42 -6.38
CA GLY A 105 14.47 -6.93 -7.65
C GLY A 105 13.40 -6.36 -8.59
N TYR A 106 12.51 -5.52 -8.07
CA TYR A 106 11.38 -4.95 -8.80
C TYR A 106 11.79 -4.30 -10.12
N TYR A 107 12.78 -3.42 -10.09
CA TYR A 107 13.27 -2.72 -11.29
C TYR A 107 13.82 -3.66 -12.37
N THR A 108 14.55 -4.71 -11.96
CA THR A 108 15.03 -5.73 -12.91
C THR A 108 13.86 -6.50 -13.52
N HIS A 109 12.84 -6.80 -12.72
CA HIS A 109 11.62 -7.46 -13.20
C HIS A 109 10.86 -6.59 -14.21
N LEU A 110 10.65 -5.30 -13.92
CA LEU A 110 10.04 -4.34 -14.85
C LEU A 110 10.86 -4.21 -16.15
N ALA A 111 12.18 -4.13 -16.05
CA ALA A 111 13.05 -4.08 -17.22
C ALA A 111 12.91 -5.33 -18.11
N ASN A 112 12.74 -6.51 -17.51
CA ASN A 112 12.49 -7.76 -18.25
C ASN A 112 11.10 -7.78 -18.89
N LEU A 113 10.09 -7.19 -18.26
CA LEU A 113 8.76 -7.01 -18.84
C LEU A 113 8.75 -5.97 -19.96
N GLY A 114 9.67 -5.01 -19.92
CA GLY A 114 9.75 -3.91 -20.87
C GLY A 114 8.74 -2.78 -20.62
N PHE A 115 8.18 -2.70 -19.40
CA PHE A 115 7.20 -1.68 -19.02
C PHE A 115 7.51 -1.13 -17.63
N ASP A 116 7.60 0.19 -17.50
CA ASP A 116 7.80 0.92 -16.24
C ASP A 116 6.92 2.18 -16.12
N GLY A 117 6.07 2.45 -17.11
CA GLY A 117 5.26 3.66 -17.20
C GLY A 117 5.86 4.78 -18.06
N THR A 118 7.07 4.62 -18.60
CA THR A 118 7.69 5.61 -19.49
C THR A 118 6.77 6.00 -20.64
N GLY A 119 6.61 7.31 -20.84
CA GLY A 119 5.74 7.89 -21.86
C GLY A 119 4.26 7.99 -21.46
N VAL A 120 3.89 7.53 -20.27
CA VAL A 120 2.57 7.78 -19.67
C VAL A 120 2.65 9.00 -18.78
N ARG A 121 1.77 9.98 -19.03
CA ARG A 121 1.51 11.07 -18.09
C ARG A 121 0.18 10.82 -17.38
N TRP A 122 0.19 10.87 -16.05
CA TRP A 122 -0.98 10.63 -15.20
C TRP A 122 -1.30 11.88 -14.37
N ALA A 123 -2.57 12.25 -14.32
CA ALA A 123 -3.01 13.37 -13.49
C ALA A 123 -3.31 12.91 -12.06
N THR A 124 -2.54 13.41 -11.09
CA THR A 124 -2.88 13.25 -9.67
C THR A 124 -3.89 14.32 -9.28
N ILE A 125 -5.17 13.95 -9.14
CA ILE A 125 -6.26 14.86 -8.75
C ILE A 125 -6.57 14.66 -7.27
N ASP A 126 -6.02 15.52 -6.42
CA ASP A 126 -6.04 15.32 -4.97
C ASP A 126 -5.81 16.62 -4.18
N THR A 127 -5.17 16.57 -3.00
CA THR A 127 -4.70 17.72 -2.22
C THR A 127 -3.53 18.45 -2.89
N GLY A 128 -2.89 17.82 -3.86
CA GLY A 128 -1.70 18.29 -4.57
C GLY A 128 -0.56 17.29 -4.43
N VAL A 129 0.61 17.63 -4.95
CA VAL A 129 1.81 16.78 -4.87
C VAL A 129 2.96 17.62 -4.31
N ASP A 130 3.72 17.06 -3.37
CA ASP A 130 4.96 17.65 -2.87
C ASP A 130 6.03 17.58 -3.98
N TYR A 131 6.40 18.75 -4.49
CA TYR A 131 7.40 18.87 -5.56
C TYR A 131 8.82 18.55 -5.10
N ASP A 132 9.08 18.67 -3.80
CA ASP A 132 10.39 18.46 -3.21
C ASP A 132 10.55 17.02 -2.68
N HIS A 133 9.53 16.17 -2.80
CA HIS A 133 9.60 14.77 -2.36
C HIS A 133 10.64 14.00 -3.18
N PRO A 134 11.70 13.43 -2.55
CA PRO A 134 12.81 12.84 -3.30
C PRO A 134 12.40 11.67 -4.21
N ASP A 135 11.43 10.85 -3.78
CA ASP A 135 10.91 9.74 -4.62
C ASP A 135 10.12 10.18 -5.85
N LEU A 136 9.70 11.45 -5.93
CA LEU A 136 8.92 12.01 -7.04
C LEU A 136 9.72 13.01 -7.87
N ASN A 137 10.96 13.29 -7.47
CA ASN A 137 11.80 14.30 -8.10
C ASN A 137 12.06 13.94 -9.57
N GLY A 138 11.83 14.90 -10.46
CA GLY A 138 11.97 14.71 -11.90
C GLY A 138 10.78 14.02 -12.60
N HIS A 139 9.79 13.53 -11.85
CA HIS A 139 8.57 12.93 -12.42
C HIS A 139 7.46 13.97 -12.66
N ILE A 140 7.44 15.06 -11.90
CA ILE A 140 6.40 16.09 -12.04
C ILE A 140 6.63 16.94 -13.28
N ALA A 141 5.87 16.66 -14.33
CA ALA A 141 5.95 17.32 -15.63
C ALA A 141 5.15 18.63 -15.68
N GLY A 142 4.29 18.88 -14.69
CA GLY A 142 3.54 20.11 -14.52
C GLY A 142 2.36 19.93 -13.57
N GLY A 143 1.48 20.92 -13.54
CA GLY A 143 0.26 20.82 -12.74
C GLY A 143 -0.70 21.97 -12.94
N TYR A 144 -1.80 21.94 -12.20
CA TYR A 144 -2.83 22.96 -12.19
C TYR A 144 -3.31 23.25 -10.77
N SER A 145 -3.20 24.50 -10.35
CA SER A 145 -3.74 24.97 -9.07
C SER A 145 -5.18 25.43 -9.25
N PHE A 146 -6.09 24.84 -8.48
CA PHE A 146 -7.49 25.26 -8.50
C PHE A 146 -7.65 26.62 -7.79
N PRO A 147 -8.63 27.45 -8.22
CA PRO A 147 -8.85 28.75 -7.59
C PRO A 147 -9.02 28.66 -6.07
N GLY A 148 -8.17 29.38 -5.34
CA GLY A 148 -8.19 29.43 -3.88
C GLY A 148 -7.33 28.36 -3.18
N ALA A 149 -6.76 27.40 -3.91
CA ALA A 149 -5.71 26.54 -3.39
C ALA A 149 -4.38 27.32 -3.24
N CYS A 150 -3.44 26.76 -2.47
CA CYS A 150 -2.06 27.23 -2.49
C CYS A 150 -1.47 27.12 -3.92
N ASN A 151 -0.48 27.95 -4.20
CA ASN A 151 0.04 28.08 -5.56
C ASN A 151 1.52 28.47 -5.57
N THR A 152 2.33 27.81 -4.74
CA THR A 152 3.79 27.96 -4.78
C THR A 152 4.31 27.40 -6.11
N ASN A 153 3.99 26.14 -6.41
CA ASN A 153 4.00 25.56 -7.76
C ASN A 153 2.59 25.11 -8.19
N PRO A 154 2.32 24.95 -9.51
CA PRO A 154 1.03 24.50 -10.00
C PRO A 154 0.64 23.10 -9.47
N GLY A 155 -0.48 23.00 -8.78
CA GLY A 155 -0.97 21.74 -8.22
C GLY A 155 -0.13 21.20 -7.06
N GLU A 156 0.73 22.03 -6.48
CA GLU A 156 1.51 21.65 -5.30
C GLU A 156 0.60 21.41 -4.09
N ASP A 157 1.04 20.49 -3.23
CA ASP A 157 0.35 20.17 -1.99
C ASP A 157 0.42 21.36 -1.02
N CYS A 158 -0.70 21.64 -0.36
CA CYS A 158 -0.76 22.74 0.59
C CYS A 158 -0.23 22.33 1.96
N ALA A 159 0.14 23.31 2.80
CA ALA A 159 0.53 23.04 4.17
C ALA A 159 -0.58 22.27 4.92
N GLY A 160 -0.23 21.10 5.46
CA GLY A 160 -1.18 20.18 6.11
C GLY A 160 -1.90 19.22 5.16
N GLY A 161 -1.54 19.20 3.86
CA GLY A 161 -1.92 18.17 2.90
C GLY A 161 -1.11 16.88 3.07
N GLY A 162 -0.84 16.19 1.97
CA GLY A 162 -0.01 14.97 1.93
C GLY A 162 -0.69 13.76 1.31
N HIS A 163 -2.03 13.76 1.21
CA HIS A 163 -2.77 12.64 0.64
C HIS A 163 -2.43 12.45 -0.85
N GLY A 164 -2.40 13.54 -1.63
CA GLY A 164 -2.04 13.45 -3.05
C GLY A 164 -0.59 13.04 -3.28
N THR A 165 0.34 13.50 -2.44
CA THR A 165 1.73 13.02 -2.45
C THR A 165 1.82 11.50 -2.21
N HIS A 166 1.10 11.00 -1.21
CA HIS A 166 1.04 9.56 -0.91
C HIS A 166 0.42 8.75 -2.07
N VAL A 167 -0.70 9.22 -2.64
CA VAL A 167 -1.33 8.60 -3.82
C VAL A 167 -0.36 8.56 -5.01
N THR A 168 0.38 9.64 -5.23
CA THR A 168 1.37 9.76 -6.31
C THR A 168 2.55 8.79 -6.10
N GLY A 169 2.96 8.58 -4.85
CA GLY A 169 3.96 7.58 -4.47
C GLY A 169 3.51 6.15 -4.79
N ILE A 170 2.25 5.80 -4.54
CA ILE A 170 1.69 4.48 -4.92
C ILE A 170 1.73 4.28 -6.44
N ILE A 171 1.43 5.33 -7.21
CA ILE A 171 1.40 5.24 -8.68
C ILE A 171 2.80 5.03 -9.24
N GLY A 172 3.81 5.76 -8.77
CA GLY A 172 5.16 5.64 -9.32
C GLY A 172 6.25 6.35 -8.54
N GLY A 173 6.22 6.25 -7.21
CA GLY A 173 7.37 6.58 -6.39
C GLY A 173 8.58 5.72 -6.77
N THR A 174 9.76 6.31 -6.76
CA THR A 174 10.99 5.61 -7.17
C THR A 174 11.58 4.73 -6.07
N GLY A 175 11.12 4.86 -4.82
CA GLY A 175 11.68 4.17 -3.66
C GLY A 175 13.17 4.44 -3.45
N GLN A 176 13.68 5.57 -3.93
CA GLN A 176 15.04 6.05 -3.69
C GLN A 176 15.20 6.68 -2.29
N GLY A 177 14.12 6.66 -1.48
CA GLY A 177 14.12 7.09 -0.10
C GLY A 177 14.11 8.61 0.02
N ASP A 178 14.56 9.12 1.18
CA ASP A 178 14.63 10.55 1.50
C ASP A 178 15.86 11.26 0.87
N GLY A 179 16.40 10.72 -0.23
CA GLY A 179 17.59 11.24 -0.91
C GLY A 179 18.92 10.73 -0.32
N VAL A 180 18.90 9.83 0.67
CA VAL A 180 20.10 9.15 1.22
C VAL A 180 20.33 7.77 0.56
N GLY A 181 19.39 7.32 -0.26
CA GLY A 181 19.41 6.04 -0.95
C GLY A 181 18.16 5.21 -0.64
N ALA A 182 17.97 4.16 -1.43
CA ALA A 182 16.80 3.31 -1.33
C ALA A 182 16.67 2.68 0.07
N ASN A 183 15.55 2.94 0.74
CA ASN A 183 15.26 2.39 2.07
C ASN A 183 14.62 1.01 1.90
N THR A 184 15.15 0.00 2.59
CA THR A 184 14.60 -1.36 2.56
C THR A 184 14.10 -1.82 3.92
N ASP A 185 13.12 -2.73 3.91
CA ASP A 185 12.77 -3.54 5.06
C ASP A 185 13.91 -4.53 5.43
N PRO A 186 13.82 -5.27 6.54
CA PRO A 186 14.81 -6.27 6.93
C PRO A 186 15.00 -7.43 5.93
N ASN A 187 14.03 -7.67 5.03
CA ASN A 187 14.10 -8.69 3.99
C ASN A 187 14.69 -8.16 2.67
N GLY A 188 14.94 -6.85 2.56
CA GLY A 188 15.51 -6.18 1.40
C GLY A 188 14.48 -5.61 0.42
N TYR A 189 13.19 -5.65 0.75
CA TYR A 189 12.13 -5.03 -0.05
C TYR A 189 12.18 -3.51 0.09
N LEU A 190 12.06 -2.80 -1.01
CA LEU A 190 12.09 -1.34 -1.05
C LEU A 190 10.82 -0.73 -0.44
N TYR A 191 10.98 0.36 0.30
CA TYR A 191 9.88 1.24 0.67
C TYR A 191 9.65 2.31 -0.41
N GLY A 192 8.41 2.76 -0.57
CA GLY A 192 8.07 3.91 -1.42
C GLY A 192 8.13 3.64 -2.93
N VAL A 193 8.23 2.38 -3.35
CA VAL A 193 8.21 2.00 -4.77
C VAL A 193 6.77 1.89 -5.27
N GLY A 194 6.44 2.72 -6.26
CA GLY A 194 5.17 2.66 -6.96
C GLY A 194 5.18 1.70 -8.15
N ILE A 195 4.00 1.46 -8.71
CA ILE A 195 3.80 0.49 -9.80
C ILE A 195 4.52 0.92 -11.09
N ALA A 196 4.48 2.20 -11.43
CA ALA A 196 4.95 2.76 -12.68
C ALA A 196 6.04 3.82 -12.46
N PRO A 197 7.25 3.43 -11.98
CA PRO A 197 8.28 4.37 -11.56
C PRO A 197 8.88 5.22 -12.71
N GLY A 198 8.53 4.97 -13.97
CA GLY A 198 8.95 5.77 -15.14
C GLY A 198 7.91 6.79 -15.62
N TYR A 199 6.74 6.89 -14.98
CA TYR A 199 5.67 7.79 -15.44
C TYR A 199 5.96 9.27 -15.18
N GLU A 200 5.22 10.14 -15.87
CA GLU A 200 5.16 11.58 -15.60
C GLU A 200 3.90 11.94 -14.81
N ILE A 201 4.02 12.89 -13.89
CA ILE A 201 2.93 13.38 -13.04
C ILE A 201 2.43 14.72 -13.55
N PHE A 202 1.11 14.87 -13.62
CA PHE A 202 0.43 16.16 -13.72
C PHE A 202 -0.31 16.45 -12.41
N ALA A 203 0.26 17.29 -11.55
CA ALA A 203 -0.23 17.52 -10.20
C ALA A 203 -1.46 18.44 -10.18
N MET A 204 -2.50 18.10 -9.43
CA MET A 204 -3.73 18.86 -9.35
C MET A 204 -4.25 18.90 -7.91
N ASN A 205 -4.43 20.10 -7.35
CA ASN A 205 -4.73 20.30 -5.92
C ASN A 205 -6.19 20.69 -5.64
N SER A 206 -7.14 20.11 -6.37
CA SER A 206 -8.57 20.43 -6.28
C SER A 206 -9.15 20.23 -4.87
N LEU A 207 -8.66 19.25 -4.09
CA LEU A 207 -9.14 19.00 -2.73
C LEU A 207 -8.61 20.02 -1.71
N SER A 208 -7.60 20.78 -2.10
CA SER A 208 -7.08 21.90 -1.30
C SER A 208 -7.76 23.23 -1.65
N ALA A 209 -8.66 23.25 -2.64
CA ALA A 209 -9.44 24.43 -2.97
C ALA A 209 -10.61 24.60 -1.96
N PRO A 210 -10.97 25.86 -1.63
CA PRO A 210 -12.02 26.13 -0.65
C PRO A 210 -13.44 25.84 -1.15
N ALA A 211 -13.63 25.63 -2.46
CA ALA A 211 -14.94 25.39 -3.08
C ALA A 211 -15.09 23.93 -3.50
N TRP A 212 -16.21 23.29 -3.14
CA TRP A 212 -16.58 21.96 -3.60
C TRP A 212 -18.01 21.91 -4.18
N PRO A 213 -18.24 21.38 -5.39
CA PRO A 213 -17.22 20.92 -6.34
C PRO A 213 -16.27 22.06 -6.75
N PRO A 214 -15.05 21.74 -7.25
CA PRO A 214 -14.06 22.75 -7.57
C PRO A 214 -14.58 23.70 -8.65
N ALA A 215 -13.99 24.89 -8.74
CA ALA A 215 -14.38 25.85 -9.76
C ALA A 215 -14.28 25.23 -11.17
N GLY A 216 -15.38 25.22 -11.92
CA GLY A 216 -15.49 24.52 -13.21
C GLY A 216 -16.08 23.10 -13.14
N GLY A 217 -16.31 22.56 -11.93
CA GLY A 217 -16.92 21.27 -11.69
C GLY A 217 -16.03 20.07 -12.06
N TRP A 218 -16.61 18.88 -12.11
CA TRP A 218 -15.91 17.64 -12.48
C TRP A 218 -15.25 17.71 -13.86
N GLN A 219 -15.83 18.46 -14.80
CA GLN A 219 -15.28 18.64 -16.15
C GLN A 219 -13.95 19.38 -16.13
N GLU A 220 -13.70 20.21 -15.12
CA GLU A 220 -12.42 20.91 -14.98
C GLU A 220 -11.29 19.92 -14.73
N HIS A 221 -11.53 18.85 -13.97
CA HIS A 221 -10.53 17.80 -13.72
C HIS A 221 -10.07 17.19 -15.05
N SER A 222 -11.02 16.67 -15.84
CA SER A 222 -10.71 16.04 -17.13
C SER A 222 -10.09 17.03 -18.12
N LYS A 223 -10.60 18.28 -18.16
CA LYS A 223 -10.06 19.31 -19.05
C LYS A 223 -8.61 19.61 -18.73
N GLN A 224 -8.28 19.89 -17.47
CA GLN A 224 -6.93 20.25 -17.08
C GLN A 224 -5.96 19.07 -17.21
N ALA A 225 -6.40 17.85 -16.88
CA ALA A 225 -5.60 16.65 -17.14
C ALA A 225 -5.24 16.51 -18.63
N VAL A 226 -6.23 16.60 -19.53
CA VAL A 226 -6.00 16.48 -20.98
C VAL A 226 -5.13 17.63 -21.52
N LEU A 227 -5.36 18.86 -21.08
CA LEU A 227 -4.52 20.01 -21.47
C LEU A 227 -3.09 19.88 -20.93
N GLY A 228 -2.93 19.26 -19.76
CA GLY A 228 -1.67 18.87 -19.18
C GLY A 228 -0.98 17.70 -19.88
N GLY A 229 -1.60 17.11 -20.92
CA GLY A 229 -1.07 15.96 -21.66
C GLY A 229 -1.23 14.63 -20.93
N ALA A 230 -1.96 14.59 -19.81
CA ALA A 230 -2.24 13.35 -19.11
C ALA A 230 -3.24 12.48 -19.89
N ILE A 231 -3.02 11.17 -19.87
CA ILE A 231 -3.87 10.18 -20.55
C ILE A 231 -4.90 9.53 -19.60
N GLY A 232 -4.81 9.83 -18.31
CA GLY A 232 -5.68 9.36 -17.25
C GLY A 232 -5.44 10.13 -15.95
N GLY A 233 -6.20 9.82 -14.90
CA GLY A 233 -6.04 10.41 -13.57
C GLY A 233 -6.82 9.62 -12.52
N ASN A 234 -6.45 9.78 -11.24
CA ASN A 234 -7.23 9.22 -10.12
C ASN A 234 -8.43 10.13 -9.86
N ASN A 235 -9.66 9.63 -9.94
CA ASN A 235 -10.88 10.39 -9.61
C ASN A 235 -11.98 9.46 -9.10
#